data_AF-A0A8S8YG25-F1
#
_entry.id   AF-A0A8S8YG25-F1
#
_cell.length_a   1.000
_cell.length_b   1.000
_cell.length_c   1.000
_cell.angle_alpha   90.00
_cell.angle_beta   90.00
_cell.angle_gamma   90.00
#
_symmetry.space_group_name_H-M   'P 1'
#
loop_
_entity.id
_entity.type
_entity.pdbx_description
1 polymer ?
#
loop_
_entity_poly.entity_id
_entity_poly.type
_entity_poly.pdbx_seq_one_letter_code
_entity_poly.pdbx_strand_id
1 'polypeptide(L)'
;MESKKDDSVVAQFGNLISPVAIAASLFFLFLATSSLEGRDTGNELNSAVLVTLSVLVPACIGRSSRLIPLENYASRIGSLAVALLLVVTASNYLDPDSFNHMFVTTFFFVGLITAILNESDRIEESSLFISLILGMRLAAVYASGLAIAQNDSEAVVDWVRESTGSAFFSFWLASISLGFLAMALIRGNVEKKGSGSFFRLLPTIRESPDAAAYSALIFASFMIPLVWLGQLESLAEFSEGSHLGVAWASFTALVIFTHAFFRSEGWHVLASLLTVNWILYSIGHLHEIGNELPSLFSQGGFIESFTWFFLGFWLNFFAFFFSSRGLFGDVAPRREKSSFRVWWNENSYFLLVSLAFITALVVRVAWNVIPAMNASGTGLWDMSGGSDPWYMKRVVDYVIAERSHLIFDHDRAYPTGGINPRPPLFSWSLALGGIALSWLLEMPSEQAVWWAMSSLPAIYGALIVVPVAGIASRAHSRNAGIISAWLIALMPGHLSRSTFAYADHDSFAMLFLAIALYFWIRGLEQIQYKKVFKSTSANPLYIIAGIRETWKSNPSFNGKCNNVGNRILNNGTRLEGFRIRSGNSFPSIFVPSSDQHLQGKRQPTIHLCISSDDVYLDDNPCTILRLAWNEPTLRS
;
A
#
# COMPACT_ATOMS: atom_id res chain seq x y z
N MET A 1 -0.27 -25.30 -39.68
CA MET A 1 -0.21 -25.44 -38.21
C MET A 1 1.21 -25.25 -37.69
N GLU A 2 2.24 -25.71 -38.40
CA GLU A 2 3.66 -25.46 -38.06
C GLU A 2 4.07 -23.99 -38.11
N SER A 3 3.65 -23.19 -39.10
CA SER A 3 4.05 -21.77 -39.15
C SER A 3 3.53 -20.93 -37.96
N LYS A 4 2.34 -21.26 -37.44
CA LYS A 4 1.80 -20.62 -36.21
C LYS A 4 2.57 -21.02 -34.95
N LYS A 5 3.23 -22.19 -34.97
CA LYS A 5 4.05 -22.69 -33.86
C LYS A 5 5.40 -22.00 -33.87
N ASP A 6 6.02 -21.81 -35.03
CA ASP A 6 7.28 -21.06 -35.16
C ASP A 6 7.12 -19.56 -34.81
N ASP A 7 6.03 -18.92 -35.24
CA ASP A 7 5.69 -17.54 -34.84
C ASP A 7 5.45 -17.39 -33.32
N SER A 8 5.06 -18.48 -32.64
CA SER A 8 4.85 -18.50 -31.19
C SER A 8 6.16 -18.65 -30.41
N VAL A 9 7.13 -19.41 -30.95
CA VAL A 9 8.45 -19.63 -30.34
C VAL A 9 9.31 -18.38 -30.46
N VAL A 10 9.37 -17.76 -31.65
CA VAL A 10 10.12 -16.51 -31.87
C VAL A 10 9.56 -15.36 -31.01
N ALA A 11 8.23 -15.29 -30.87
CA ALA A 11 7.58 -14.31 -30.00
C ALA A 11 7.85 -14.54 -28.51
N GLN A 12 8.07 -15.79 -28.08
CA GLN A 12 8.40 -16.11 -26.68
C GLN A 12 9.85 -15.78 -26.33
N PHE A 13 10.80 -15.95 -27.27
CA PHE A 13 12.17 -15.45 -27.08
C PHE A 13 12.22 -13.92 -26.97
N GLY A 14 11.35 -13.21 -27.70
CA GLY A 14 11.18 -11.75 -27.54
C GLY A 14 10.76 -11.32 -26.12
N ASN A 15 9.95 -12.14 -25.44
CA ASN A 15 9.48 -11.85 -24.08
C ASN A 15 10.55 -12.03 -22.99
N LEU A 16 11.69 -12.69 -23.29
CA LEU A 16 12.83 -12.83 -22.37
C LEU A 16 13.75 -11.60 -22.38
N ILE A 17 13.73 -10.82 -23.47
CA ILE A 17 14.59 -9.64 -23.62
C ILE A 17 14.19 -8.53 -22.65
N SER A 18 12.89 -8.40 -22.35
CA SER A 18 12.35 -7.34 -21.49
C SER A 18 12.86 -7.44 -20.03
N PRO A 19 12.77 -8.59 -19.33
CA PRO A 19 13.42 -8.76 -18.03
C PRO A 19 14.93 -8.48 -18.04
N VAL A 20 15.65 -8.96 -19.06
CA VAL A 20 17.12 -8.80 -19.16
C VAL A 20 17.49 -7.34 -19.35
N ALA A 21 16.83 -6.63 -20.27
CA ALA A 21 17.10 -5.23 -20.56
C ALA A 21 16.80 -4.32 -19.36
N ILE A 22 15.70 -4.58 -18.65
CA ILE A 22 15.36 -3.84 -17.43
C ILE A 22 16.39 -4.11 -16.33
N ALA A 23 16.74 -5.38 -16.09
CA ALA A 23 17.75 -5.71 -15.08
C ALA A 23 19.11 -5.09 -15.40
N ALA A 24 19.54 -5.15 -16.65
CA ALA A 24 20.77 -4.53 -17.10
C ALA A 24 20.76 -3.00 -16.96
N SER A 25 19.63 -2.35 -17.27
CA SER A 25 19.47 -0.89 -17.13
C SER A 25 19.55 -0.45 -15.66
N LEU A 26 18.91 -1.19 -14.75
CA LEU A 26 18.94 -0.88 -13.31
C LEU A 26 20.30 -1.17 -12.68
N PHE A 27 20.96 -2.25 -13.10
CA PHE A 27 22.33 -2.54 -12.67
C PHE A 27 23.31 -1.50 -13.20
N PHE A 28 23.14 -1.03 -14.44
CA PHE A 28 23.93 0.08 -14.97
C PHE A 28 23.66 1.38 -14.21
N LEU A 29 22.42 1.67 -13.85
CA LEU A 29 22.08 2.83 -13.01
C LEU A 29 22.86 2.78 -11.69
N PHE A 30 22.88 1.63 -11.01
CA PHE A 30 23.68 1.41 -9.80
C PHE A 30 25.16 1.72 -10.02
N LEU A 31 25.78 1.13 -11.06
CA LEU A 31 27.20 1.37 -11.34
C LEU A 31 27.50 2.83 -11.67
N ALA A 32 26.63 3.47 -12.47
CA ALA A 32 26.80 4.85 -12.87
C ALA A 32 26.71 5.81 -11.67
N THR A 33 25.72 5.63 -10.80
CA THR A 33 25.56 6.47 -9.61
C THR A 33 26.68 6.25 -8.61
N SER A 34 27.05 5.00 -8.32
CA SER A 34 28.17 4.71 -7.41
C SER A 34 29.51 5.24 -7.95
N SER A 35 29.70 5.23 -9.28
CA SER A 35 30.89 5.81 -9.91
C SER A 35 30.90 7.34 -9.86
N LEU A 36 29.74 8.00 -10.00
CA LEU A 36 29.64 9.47 -9.92
C LEU A 36 29.96 9.99 -8.52
N GLU A 37 29.71 9.17 -7.50
CA GLU A 37 30.05 9.44 -6.10
C GLU A 37 31.51 9.08 -5.76
N GLY A 38 32.25 8.45 -6.69
CA GLY A 38 33.64 8.05 -6.48
C GLY A 38 33.83 6.85 -5.55
N ARG A 39 32.83 5.98 -5.37
CA ARG A 39 32.91 4.82 -4.46
C ARG A 39 33.79 3.69 -5.03
N ASP A 40 34.55 3.03 -4.16
CA ASP A 40 35.17 1.74 -4.49
C ASP A 40 34.14 0.62 -4.30
N THR A 41 33.56 0.18 -5.42
CA THR A 41 32.39 -0.74 -5.44
C THR A 41 32.72 -2.19 -5.08
N GLY A 42 33.97 -2.55 -4.74
CA GLY A 42 34.42 -3.94 -4.63
C GLY A 42 33.49 -4.90 -3.87
N ASN A 43 33.12 -4.58 -2.63
CA ASN A 43 32.24 -5.44 -1.82
C ASN A 43 30.75 -5.30 -2.18
N GLU A 44 30.31 -4.09 -2.53
CA GLU A 44 28.93 -3.80 -2.89
C GLU A 44 28.54 -4.41 -4.24
N LEU A 45 29.51 -4.58 -5.15
CA LEU A 45 29.32 -5.15 -6.48
C LEU A 45 28.84 -6.61 -6.39
N ASN A 46 29.46 -7.42 -5.52
CA ASN A 46 29.04 -8.80 -5.33
C ASN A 46 27.60 -8.89 -4.82
N SER A 47 27.25 -8.04 -3.85
CA SER A 47 25.89 -7.93 -3.31
C SER A 47 24.88 -7.48 -4.37
N ALA A 48 25.24 -6.48 -5.18
CA ALA A 48 24.40 -5.98 -6.27
C ALA A 48 24.19 -7.02 -7.38
N VAL A 49 25.22 -7.82 -7.71
CA VAL A 49 25.11 -8.93 -8.67
C VAL A 49 24.16 -10.01 -8.14
N LEU A 50 24.35 -10.46 -6.89
CA LEU A 50 23.48 -11.47 -6.27
C LEU A 50 22.02 -10.99 -6.22
N VAL A 51 21.79 -9.73 -5.80
CA VAL A 51 20.47 -9.10 -5.80
C VAL A 51 19.86 -9.08 -7.20
N THR A 52 20.65 -8.73 -8.22
CA THR A 52 20.17 -8.68 -9.60
C THR A 52 19.77 -10.07 -10.10
N LEU A 53 20.57 -11.09 -9.82
CA LEU A 53 20.27 -12.48 -10.16
C LEU A 53 19.02 -12.99 -9.43
N SER A 54 18.80 -12.57 -8.18
CA SER A 54 17.63 -12.94 -7.38
C SER A 54 16.29 -12.55 -8.01
N VAL A 55 16.28 -11.54 -8.88
CA VAL A 55 15.08 -11.07 -9.60
C VAL A 55 15.10 -11.51 -11.06
N LEU A 56 16.24 -11.37 -11.75
CA LEU A 56 16.36 -11.63 -13.18
C LEU A 56 16.08 -13.10 -13.54
N VAL A 57 16.75 -14.03 -12.86
CA VAL A 57 16.61 -15.47 -13.13
C VAL A 57 15.16 -15.94 -12.99
N PRO A 58 14.47 -15.71 -11.86
CA PRO A 58 13.10 -16.16 -11.71
C PRO A 58 12.12 -15.37 -12.58
N ALA A 59 12.39 -14.11 -12.92
CA ALA A 59 11.59 -13.38 -13.90
C ALA A 59 11.66 -14.04 -15.29
N CYS A 60 12.85 -14.43 -15.76
CA CYS A 60 13.01 -15.16 -17.01
C CYS A 60 12.31 -16.53 -16.99
N ILE A 61 12.42 -17.27 -15.87
CA ILE A 61 11.70 -18.54 -15.67
C ILE A 61 10.18 -18.30 -15.72
N GLY A 62 9.68 -17.28 -15.04
CA GLY A 62 8.27 -16.91 -15.03
C GLY A 62 7.74 -16.50 -16.42
N ARG A 63 8.53 -15.76 -17.21
CA ARG A 63 8.19 -15.43 -18.61
C ARG A 63 8.15 -16.64 -19.53
N SER A 64 8.86 -17.70 -19.14
CA SER A 64 8.89 -18.98 -19.85
C SER A 64 7.75 -19.93 -19.47
N SER A 65 6.79 -19.51 -18.63
CA SER A 65 5.68 -20.36 -18.13
C SER A 65 4.90 -21.09 -19.25
N ARG A 66 4.75 -20.44 -20.41
CA ARG A 66 4.01 -20.96 -21.57
C ARG A 66 4.72 -22.10 -22.31
N LEU A 67 6.00 -22.33 -22.04
CA LEU A 67 6.76 -23.47 -22.59
C LEU A 67 6.46 -24.77 -21.85
N ILE A 68 5.86 -24.71 -20.65
CA ILE A 68 5.51 -25.88 -19.87
C ILE A 68 4.36 -26.62 -20.58
N PRO A 69 4.54 -27.91 -20.94
CA PRO A 69 3.58 -28.67 -21.75
C PRO A 69 2.40 -29.17 -20.90
N LEU A 70 1.66 -28.25 -20.28
CA LEU A 70 0.41 -28.51 -19.55
C LEU A 70 -0.73 -27.72 -20.18
N GLU A 71 -1.95 -28.24 -20.17
CA GLU A 71 -3.10 -27.57 -20.83
C GLU A 71 -3.68 -26.42 -19.99
N ASN A 72 -3.71 -26.57 -18.66
CA ASN A 72 -4.33 -25.58 -17.77
C ASN A 72 -3.31 -24.53 -17.29
N TYR A 73 -3.69 -23.24 -17.37
CA TYR A 73 -2.87 -22.13 -16.86
C TYR A 73 -2.53 -22.30 -15.37
N ALA A 74 -3.51 -22.71 -14.56
CA ALA A 74 -3.33 -22.90 -13.12
C ALA A 74 -2.34 -24.03 -12.81
N SER A 75 -2.33 -25.11 -13.60
CA SER A 75 -1.36 -26.20 -13.40
C SER A 75 0.04 -25.79 -13.81
N ARG A 76 0.22 -24.99 -14.87
CA ARG A 76 1.54 -24.45 -15.26
C ARG A 76 2.14 -23.59 -14.14
N ILE A 77 1.34 -22.65 -13.63
CA ILE A 77 1.75 -21.77 -12.52
C ILE A 77 2.05 -22.61 -11.28
N GLY A 78 1.19 -23.58 -10.95
CA GLY A 78 1.39 -24.48 -9.82
C GLY A 78 2.67 -25.30 -9.92
N SER A 79 2.92 -25.93 -11.07
CA SER A 79 4.15 -26.70 -11.30
C SER A 79 5.41 -25.84 -11.21
N LEU A 80 5.35 -24.63 -11.78
CA LEU A 80 6.46 -23.68 -11.75
C LEU A 80 6.72 -23.16 -10.32
N ALA A 81 5.67 -22.88 -9.55
CA ALA A 81 5.78 -22.46 -8.16
C ALA A 81 6.46 -23.54 -7.31
N VAL A 82 6.05 -24.80 -7.45
CA VAL A 82 6.67 -25.92 -6.73
C VAL A 82 8.14 -26.08 -7.13
N ALA A 83 8.45 -26.02 -8.43
CA ALA A 83 9.83 -26.12 -8.91
C ALA A 83 10.71 -24.97 -8.38
N LEU A 84 10.23 -23.73 -8.45
CA LEU A 84 10.95 -22.56 -7.91
C LEU A 84 11.18 -22.71 -6.40
N LEU A 85 10.17 -23.13 -5.64
CA LEU A 85 10.28 -23.32 -4.20
C LEU A 85 11.32 -24.39 -3.85
N LEU A 86 11.33 -25.52 -4.56
CA LEU A 86 12.31 -26.59 -4.35
C LEU A 86 13.74 -26.14 -4.66
N VAL A 87 13.94 -25.44 -5.79
CA VAL A 87 15.26 -24.96 -6.18
C VAL A 87 15.79 -23.98 -5.15
N VAL A 88 14.99 -23.00 -4.76
CA VAL A 88 15.45 -21.92 -3.90
C VAL A 88 15.65 -22.38 -2.44
N THR A 89 14.82 -23.29 -1.95
CA THR A 89 15.01 -23.88 -0.61
C THR A 89 16.23 -24.80 -0.57
N ALA A 90 16.50 -25.54 -1.65
CA ALA A 90 17.74 -26.29 -1.77
C ALA A 90 18.97 -25.38 -1.83
N SER A 91 18.92 -24.26 -2.57
CA SER A 91 20.02 -23.29 -2.63
C SER A 91 20.33 -22.68 -1.26
N ASN A 92 19.32 -22.25 -0.50
CA ASN A 92 19.50 -21.74 0.85
C ASN A 92 20.04 -22.81 1.82
N TYR A 93 19.63 -24.07 1.67
CA TYR A 93 20.19 -25.15 2.49
C TYR A 93 21.66 -25.45 2.17
N LEU A 94 22.08 -25.30 0.91
CA LEU A 94 23.45 -25.57 0.47
C LEU A 94 24.43 -24.44 0.81
N ASP A 95 24.00 -23.19 0.67
CA ASP A 95 24.81 -21.99 0.98
C ASP A 95 23.92 -20.88 1.56
N PRO A 96 23.65 -20.92 2.88
CA PRO A 96 22.78 -19.95 3.56
C PRO A 96 23.30 -18.51 3.49
N ASP A 97 24.63 -18.32 3.49
CA ASP A 97 25.25 -17.00 3.54
C ASP A 97 25.04 -16.23 2.24
N SER A 98 25.19 -16.89 1.09
CA SER A 98 24.92 -16.28 -0.22
C SER A 98 23.43 -16.22 -0.54
N PHE A 99 22.64 -17.23 -0.14
CA PHE A 99 21.22 -17.37 -0.46
C PHE A 99 20.33 -17.20 0.77
N ASN A 100 20.40 -16.05 1.42
CA ASN A 100 19.58 -15.72 2.60
C ASN A 100 18.06 -15.77 2.36
N HIS A 101 17.27 -15.73 3.44
CA HIS A 101 15.81 -15.80 3.39
C HIS A 101 15.16 -14.70 2.53
N MET A 102 15.78 -13.51 2.45
CA MET A 102 15.29 -12.44 1.59
C MET A 102 15.54 -12.74 0.10
N PHE A 103 16.68 -13.33 -0.26
CA PHE A 103 16.93 -13.86 -1.60
C PHE A 103 15.88 -14.92 -1.94
N VAL A 104 15.65 -15.87 -1.03
CA VAL A 104 14.70 -16.97 -1.19
C VAL A 104 13.29 -16.45 -1.49
N THR A 105 12.84 -15.53 -0.65
CA THR A 105 11.51 -14.92 -0.74
C THR A 105 11.36 -14.12 -2.03
N THR A 106 12.35 -13.28 -2.36
CA THR A 106 12.36 -12.50 -3.60
C THR A 106 12.29 -13.41 -4.82
N PHE A 107 13.13 -14.44 -4.85
CA PHE A 107 13.24 -15.33 -5.99
C PHE A 107 11.93 -16.08 -6.26
N PHE A 108 11.31 -16.62 -5.21
CA PHE A 108 10.03 -17.32 -5.32
C PHE A 108 8.89 -16.39 -5.79
N PHE A 109 8.70 -15.25 -5.13
CA PHE A 109 7.59 -14.34 -5.45
C PHE A 109 7.76 -13.68 -6.81
N VAL A 110 8.98 -13.32 -7.21
CA VAL A 110 9.23 -12.73 -8.53
C VAL A 110 8.86 -13.72 -9.63
N GLY A 111 9.28 -14.98 -9.51
CA GLY A 111 8.96 -16.00 -10.50
C GLY A 111 7.46 -16.32 -10.55
N LEU A 112 6.81 -16.43 -9.39
CA LEU A 112 5.38 -16.68 -9.29
C LEU A 112 4.54 -15.55 -9.91
N ILE A 113 4.78 -14.30 -9.51
CA ILE A 113 4.00 -13.15 -9.98
C ILE A 113 4.25 -12.91 -11.46
N THR A 114 5.49 -13.04 -11.91
CA THR A 114 5.83 -12.92 -13.34
C THR A 114 5.13 -13.99 -14.18
N ALA A 115 5.03 -15.23 -13.69
CA ALA A 115 4.28 -16.28 -14.37
C ALA A 115 2.77 -15.97 -14.43
N ILE A 116 2.17 -15.49 -13.33
CA ILE A 116 0.75 -15.11 -13.30
C ILE A 116 0.45 -13.99 -14.32
N LEU A 117 1.29 -12.96 -14.35
CA LEU A 117 1.13 -11.82 -15.25
C LEU A 117 1.37 -12.21 -16.72
N ASN A 118 2.34 -13.08 -16.98
CA ASN A 118 2.63 -13.61 -18.31
C ASN A 118 1.47 -14.47 -18.85
N GLU A 119 0.91 -15.38 -18.04
CA GLU A 119 -0.26 -16.17 -18.44
C GLU A 119 -1.50 -15.29 -18.66
N SER A 120 -1.60 -14.15 -17.97
CA SER A 120 -2.70 -13.18 -18.12
C SER A 120 -2.51 -12.18 -19.29
N ASP A 121 -1.47 -12.32 -20.12
CA ASP A 121 -1.09 -11.33 -21.16
C ASP A 121 -0.85 -9.90 -20.61
N ARG A 122 -0.50 -9.77 -19.33
CA ARG A 122 -0.18 -8.49 -18.65
C ARG A 122 1.34 -8.28 -18.61
N ILE A 123 1.92 -8.25 -19.80
CA ILE A 123 3.36 -8.23 -20.04
C ILE A 123 4.04 -6.98 -19.46
N GLU A 124 3.48 -5.80 -19.72
CA GLU A 124 4.07 -4.52 -19.29
C GLU A 124 4.06 -4.38 -17.78
N GLU A 125 3.02 -4.90 -17.14
CA GLU A 125 2.93 -4.92 -15.68
C GLU A 125 3.95 -5.86 -15.05
N SER A 126 4.25 -6.98 -15.70
CA SER A 126 5.35 -7.85 -15.27
C SER A 126 6.69 -7.13 -15.37
N SER A 127 6.93 -6.39 -16.45
CA SER A 127 8.15 -5.59 -16.63
C SER A 127 8.29 -4.50 -15.54
N LEU A 128 7.22 -3.79 -15.22
CA LEU A 128 7.21 -2.81 -14.14
C LEU A 128 7.36 -3.45 -12.75
N PHE A 129 6.78 -4.63 -12.54
CA PHE A 129 6.95 -5.37 -11.29
C PHE A 129 8.40 -5.79 -11.07
N ILE A 130 9.12 -6.22 -12.12
CA ILE A 130 10.56 -6.49 -12.05
C ILE A 130 11.32 -5.23 -11.65
N SER A 131 11.03 -4.10 -12.29
CA SER A 131 11.67 -2.82 -11.98
C SER A 131 11.40 -2.36 -10.53
N LEU A 132 10.17 -2.55 -10.04
CA LEU A 132 9.78 -2.22 -8.67
C LEU A 132 10.60 -3.01 -7.63
N ILE A 133 10.69 -4.33 -7.81
CA ILE A 133 11.36 -5.22 -6.84
C ILE A 133 12.89 -5.15 -6.96
N LEU A 134 13.43 -5.20 -8.18
CA LEU A 134 14.87 -5.07 -8.39
C LEU A 134 15.37 -3.69 -7.97
N GLY A 135 14.64 -2.64 -8.33
CA GLY A 135 14.94 -1.27 -7.92
C GLY A 135 14.95 -1.12 -6.40
N MET A 136 13.99 -1.72 -5.69
CA MET A 136 13.95 -1.70 -4.21
C MET A 136 15.18 -2.38 -3.61
N ARG A 137 15.58 -3.53 -4.15
CA ARG A 137 16.71 -4.31 -3.62
C ARG A 137 18.05 -3.63 -3.93
N LEU A 138 18.23 -3.09 -5.13
CA LEU A 138 19.41 -2.29 -5.48
C LEU A 138 19.46 -0.97 -4.70
N ALA A 139 18.32 -0.33 -4.45
CA ALA A 139 18.25 0.86 -3.60
C ALA A 139 18.76 0.58 -2.18
N ALA A 140 18.45 -0.60 -1.61
CA ALA A 140 18.96 -0.99 -0.30
C ALA A 140 20.50 -1.13 -0.29
N VAL A 141 21.07 -1.77 -1.32
CA VAL A 141 22.53 -1.90 -1.47
C VAL A 141 23.18 -0.53 -1.65
N TYR A 142 22.62 0.30 -2.54
CA TYR A 142 23.12 1.65 -2.78
C TYR A 142 23.06 2.54 -1.55
N ALA A 143 21.96 2.51 -0.80
CA ALA A 143 21.77 3.29 0.41
C ALA A 143 22.70 2.84 1.54
N SER A 144 22.99 1.53 1.67
CA SER A 144 23.94 1.02 2.67
C SER A 144 25.37 1.50 2.45
N GLY A 145 25.73 1.81 1.20
CA GLY A 145 27.05 2.31 0.83
C GLY A 145 27.21 3.82 0.90
N LEU A 146 26.19 4.58 1.34
CA LEU A 146 26.21 6.04 1.29
C LEU A 146 27.34 6.59 2.17
N ALA A 147 28.29 7.33 1.56
CA ALA A 147 29.51 7.79 2.21
C ALA A 147 29.25 8.75 3.39
N ILE A 148 28.35 9.72 3.21
CA ILE A 148 27.97 10.67 4.26
C ILE A 148 27.27 10.03 5.47
N ALA A 149 26.76 8.79 5.31
CA ALA A 149 26.04 8.05 6.34
C ALA A 149 26.94 7.10 7.17
N GLN A 150 28.26 7.06 6.92
CA GLN A 150 29.21 6.19 7.64
C GLN A 150 29.69 6.78 8.99
N ASN A 151 28.83 7.50 9.71
CA ASN A 151 29.17 8.13 10.99
C ASN A 151 28.46 7.45 12.16
N ASP A 152 29.23 6.89 13.09
CA ASP A 152 28.73 6.13 14.24
C ASP A 152 28.44 7.00 15.48
N SER A 153 28.54 8.33 15.37
CA SER A 153 28.28 9.21 16.51
C SER A 153 26.79 9.28 16.85
N GLU A 154 26.45 9.01 18.11
CA GLU A 154 25.08 9.07 18.64
C GLU A 154 24.39 10.43 18.43
N ALA A 155 25.18 11.52 18.33
CA ALA A 155 24.65 12.87 18.14
C ALA A 155 24.04 13.11 16.73
N VAL A 156 24.40 12.29 15.74
CA VAL A 156 24.00 12.49 14.33
C VAL A 156 23.22 11.31 13.75
N VAL A 157 22.82 10.36 14.61
CA VAL A 157 22.14 9.11 14.18
C VAL A 157 20.86 9.38 13.39
N ASP A 158 20.10 10.41 13.75
CA ASP A 158 18.87 10.75 13.03
C ASP A 158 19.16 11.25 11.61
N TRP A 159 20.17 12.11 11.44
CA TRP A 159 20.60 12.59 10.12
C TRP A 159 21.17 11.45 9.26
N VAL A 160 21.90 10.52 9.87
CA VAL A 160 22.37 9.31 9.19
C VAL A 160 21.18 8.50 8.66
N ARG A 161 20.19 8.22 9.51
CA ARG A 161 18.99 7.45 9.12
C ARG A 161 18.16 8.16 8.04
N GLU A 162 17.99 9.48 8.17
CA GLU A 162 17.26 10.29 7.18
C GLU A 162 17.98 10.34 5.84
N SER A 163 19.30 10.51 5.81
CA SER A 163 20.10 10.51 4.58
C SER A 163 20.11 9.13 3.90
N THR A 164 20.26 8.04 4.67
CA THR A 164 20.11 6.67 4.15
C THR A 164 18.71 6.45 3.56
N GLY A 165 17.66 6.90 4.23
CA GLY A 165 16.28 6.84 3.73
C GLY A 165 16.08 7.64 2.44
N SER A 166 16.64 8.84 2.38
CA SER A 166 16.58 9.71 1.19
C SER A 166 17.29 9.08 -0.01
N ALA A 167 18.47 8.47 0.20
CA ALA A 167 19.20 7.74 -0.84
C ALA A 167 18.40 6.54 -1.34
N PHE A 168 17.83 5.76 -0.43
CA PHE A 168 16.99 4.63 -0.76
C PHE A 168 15.79 5.04 -1.65
N PHE A 169 15.00 6.03 -1.23
CA PHE A 169 13.82 6.45 -1.97
C PHE A 169 14.17 7.14 -3.30
N SER A 170 15.26 7.94 -3.34
CA SER A 170 15.76 8.54 -4.57
C SER A 170 16.12 7.48 -5.60
N PHE A 171 16.94 6.49 -5.21
CA PHE A 171 17.35 5.41 -6.10
C PHE A 171 16.17 4.54 -6.53
N TRP A 172 15.26 4.23 -5.60
CA TRP A 172 14.12 3.36 -5.89
C TRP A 172 13.15 3.99 -6.90
N LEU A 173 12.82 5.28 -6.74
CA LEU A 173 11.94 5.99 -7.67
C LEU A 173 12.62 6.27 -9.03
N ALA A 174 13.93 6.54 -9.04
CA ALA A 174 14.72 6.58 -10.26
C ALA A 174 14.70 5.22 -10.99
N SER A 175 14.81 4.11 -10.26
CA SER A 175 14.74 2.76 -10.82
C SER A 175 13.37 2.43 -11.41
N ILE A 176 12.27 2.79 -10.73
CA ILE A 176 10.91 2.58 -11.23
C ILE A 176 10.69 3.36 -12.53
N SER A 177 11.11 4.62 -12.58
CA SER A 177 10.97 5.48 -13.76
C SER A 177 11.86 5.01 -14.93
N LEU A 178 13.09 4.56 -14.66
CA LEU A 178 13.96 3.95 -15.67
C LEU A 178 13.39 2.64 -16.22
N GLY A 179 12.81 1.81 -15.36
CA GLY A 179 12.15 0.57 -15.80
C GLY A 179 10.94 0.83 -16.69
N PHE A 180 10.17 1.89 -16.41
CA PHE A 180 9.10 2.33 -17.29
C PHE A 180 9.63 2.82 -18.64
N LEU A 181 10.70 3.63 -18.65
CA LEU A 181 11.35 4.08 -19.88
C LEU A 181 11.84 2.89 -20.72
N ALA A 182 12.55 1.94 -20.11
CA ALA A 182 13.01 0.73 -20.79
C ALA A 182 11.85 -0.09 -21.37
N MET A 183 10.77 -0.27 -20.61
CA MET A 183 9.55 -0.95 -21.09
C MET A 183 8.93 -0.20 -22.28
N ALA A 184 8.83 1.13 -22.24
CA ALA A 184 8.32 1.94 -23.34
C ALA A 184 9.20 1.83 -24.61
N LEU A 185 10.53 1.71 -24.45
CA LEU A 185 11.51 1.53 -25.54
C LEU A 185 11.39 0.17 -26.25
N ILE A 186 11.13 -0.89 -25.48
CA ILE A 186 11.09 -2.28 -25.97
C ILE A 186 9.72 -2.65 -26.56
N ARG A 187 8.66 -2.01 -26.04
CA ARG A 187 7.25 -2.23 -26.43
C ARG A 187 7.03 -2.14 -27.93
N GLY A 188 6.45 -3.19 -28.52
CA GLY A 188 6.01 -3.24 -29.91
C GLY A 188 7.14 -3.43 -30.93
N ASN A 189 8.39 -3.14 -30.56
CA ASN A 189 9.56 -3.45 -31.37
C ASN A 189 10.01 -4.91 -31.17
N VAL A 190 10.17 -5.30 -29.90
CA VAL A 190 10.69 -6.62 -29.51
C VAL A 190 9.62 -7.44 -28.80
N GLU A 191 8.86 -6.79 -27.92
CA GLU A 191 7.84 -7.44 -27.10
C GLU A 191 6.42 -7.14 -27.62
N LYS A 192 5.54 -8.14 -27.60
CA LYS A 192 4.14 -7.97 -28.02
C LYS A 192 3.38 -7.08 -27.04
N LYS A 193 2.43 -6.30 -27.57
CA LYS A 193 1.51 -5.47 -26.75
C LYS A 193 0.66 -6.39 -25.86
N GLY A 194 0.68 -6.15 -24.56
CA GLY A 194 -0.17 -6.82 -23.60
C GLY A 194 -1.61 -6.34 -23.65
N SER A 195 -2.48 -7.08 -22.96
CA SER A 195 -3.93 -6.88 -22.93
C SER A 195 -4.42 -6.10 -21.69
N GLY A 196 -3.51 -5.77 -20.76
CA GLY A 196 -3.83 -5.13 -19.48
C GLY A 196 -4.45 -3.73 -19.61
N SER A 197 -5.40 -3.40 -18.72
CA SER A 197 -6.13 -2.13 -18.75
C SER A 197 -5.23 -0.90 -18.61
N PHE A 198 -4.11 -1.02 -17.89
CA PHE A 198 -3.18 0.08 -17.66
C PHE A 198 -2.40 0.49 -18.91
N PHE A 199 -1.95 -0.48 -19.72
CA PHE A 199 -0.98 -0.20 -20.79
C PHE A 199 -1.49 -0.51 -22.19
N ARG A 200 -2.71 -1.04 -22.35
CA ARG A 200 -3.28 -1.33 -23.66
C ARG A 200 -3.37 -0.09 -24.57
N LEU A 201 -3.73 1.07 -23.99
CA LEU A 201 -3.87 2.33 -24.73
C LEU A 201 -2.53 3.06 -24.96
N LEU A 202 -1.42 2.54 -24.42
CA LEU A 202 -0.11 3.16 -24.59
C LEU A 202 0.39 2.95 -26.03
N PRO A 203 0.73 4.03 -26.77
CA PRO A 203 1.25 3.93 -28.13
C PRO A 203 2.64 3.30 -28.15
N THR A 204 3.03 2.76 -29.30
CA THR A 204 4.44 2.37 -29.53
C THR A 204 5.28 3.58 -29.92
N ILE A 205 6.61 3.49 -29.78
CA ILE A 205 7.50 4.59 -30.17
C ILE A 205 7.39 4.94 -31.65
N ARG A 206 7.12 3.95 -32.50
CA ARG A 206 6.88 4.17 -33.94
C ARG A 206 5.59 4.94 -34.20
N GLU A 207 4.59 4.80 -33.33
CA GLU A 207 3.32 5.53 -33.40
C GLU A 207 3.47 6.95 -32.83
N SER A 208 4.10 7.08 -31.66
CA SER A 208 4.42 8.38 -31.06
C SER A 208 5.59 8.28 -30.07
N PRO A 209 6.58 9.18 -30.11
CA PRO A 209 7.68 9.21 -29.15
C PRO A 209 7.27 9.76 -27.77
N ASP A 210 6.07 10.35 -27.65
CA ASP A 210 5.60 11.06 -26.46
C ASP A 210 5.70 10.23 -25.17
N ALA A 211 5.29 8.96 -25.22
CA ALA A 211 5.34 8.09 -24.03
C ALA A 211 6.78 7.90 -23.51
N ALA A 212 7.73 7.68 -24.41
CA ALA A 212 9.13 7.57 -24.07
C ALA A 212 9.69 8.92 -23.58
N ALA A 213 9.35 10.02 -24.24
CA ALA A 213 9.77 11.36 -23.85
C ALA A 213 9.31 11.75 -22.44
N TYR A 214 8.03 11.54 -22.11
CA TYR A 214 7.52 11.80 -20.77
C TYR A 214 8.16 10.91 -19.71
N SER A 215 8.37 9.63 -20.01
CA SER A 215 9.08 8.74 -19.09
C SER A 215 10.54 9.14 -18.87
N ALA A 216 11.22 9.63 -19.90
CA ALA A 216 12.58 10.13 -19.81
C ALA A 216 12.65 11.42 -18.98
N LEU A 217 11.68 12.33 -19.11
CA LEU A 217 11.59 13.53 -18.29
C LEU A 217 11.35 13.20 -16.81
N ILE A 218 10.46 12.23 -16.52
CA ILE A 218 10.23 11.76 -15.15
C ILE A 218 11.49 11.11 -14.58
N PHE A 219 12.17 10.26 -15.36
CA PHE A 219 13.43 9.66 -14.94
C PHE A 219 14.50 10.73 -14.65
N ALA A 220 14.67 11.72 -15.53
CA ALA A 220 15.59 12.83 -15.32
C ALA A 220 15.27 13.61 -14.04
N SER A 221 13.98 13.81 -13.71
CA SER A 221 13.58 14.48 -12.48
C SER A 221 13.98 13.72 -11.21
N PHE A 222 13.94 12.38 -11.23
CA PHE A 222 14.39 11.54 -10.12
C PHE A 222 15.91 11.34 -10.07
N MET A 223 16.63 11.57 -11.18
CA MET A 223 18.09 11.56 -11.20
C MET A 223 18.70 12.76 -10.47
N ILE A 224 18.04 13.92 -10.49
CA ILE A 224 18.53 15.15 -9.83
C ILE A 224 18.78 14.94 -8.32
N PRO A 225 17.79 14.54 -7.49
CA PRO A 225 18.03 14.32 -6.06
C PRO A 225 19.03 13.20 -5.80
N LEU A 226 19.04 12.16 -6.66
CA LEU A 226 19.95 11.02 -6.52
C LEU A 226 21.42 11.42 -6.71
N VAL A 227 21.71 12.14 -7.78
CA VAL A 227 23.07 12.61 -8.09
C VAL A 227 23.51 13.69 -7.09
N TRP A 228 22.62 14.62 -6.74
CA TRP A 228 22.95 15.68 -5.79
C TRP A 228 23.29 15.10 -4.41
N LEU A 229 22.47 14.17 -3.90
CA LEU A 229 22.72 13.54 -2.60
C LEU A 229 24.08 12.83 -2.56
N GLY A 230 24.47 12.20 -3.67
CA GLY A 230 25.77 11.54 -3.80
C GLY A 230 26.98 12.47 -3.86
N GLN A 231 26.76 13.75 -4.16
CA GLN A 231 27.81 14.77 -4.28
C GLN A 231 28.00 15.61 -3.02
N LEU A 232 27.18 15.40 -1.98
CA LEU A 232 27.33 16.11 -0.71
C LEU A 232 28.64 15.70 -0.01
N GLU A 233 29.37 16.67 0.53
CA GLU A 233 30.67 16.41 1.19
C GLU A 233 30.50 16.06 2.66
N SER A 234 29.42 16.54 3.30
CA SER A 234 29.20 16.35 4.73
C SER A 234 27.74 16.09 5.11
N LEU A 235 27.55 15.43 6.25
CA LEU A 235 26.22 15.21 6.83
C LEU A 235 25.57 16.51 7.32
N ALA A 236 26.37 17.55 7.62
CA ALA A 236 25.87 18.86 7.99
C ALA A 236 25.12 19.53 6.84
N GLU A 237 25.68 19.49 5.62
CA GLU A 237 25.01 19.99 4.40
C GLU A 237 23.67 19.29 4.16
N PHE A 238 23.61 17.98 4.41
CA PHE A 238 22.34 17.23 4.33
C PHE A 238 21.32 17.76 5.36
N SER A 239 21.74 17.94 6.61
CA SER A 239 20.87 18.41 7.70
C SER A 239 20.37 19.85 7.48
N GLU A 240 21.15 20.70 6.81
CA GLU A 240 20.74 22.06 6.47
C GLU A 240 19.69 22.10 5.35
N GLY A 241 19.49 20.99 4.63
CA GLY A 241 18.49 20.88 3.58
C GLY A 241 18.87 21.62 2.29
N SER A 242 20.17 21.82 2.03
CA SER A 242 20.71 22.59 0.90
C SER A 242 20.64 21.86 -0.47
N HIS A 243 19.78 20.84 -0.59
CA HIS A 243 19.67 19.98 -1.78
C HIS A 243 18.21 19.75 -2.18
N LEU A 244 17.97 19.51 -3.47
CA LEU A 244 16.65 19.06 -3.93
C LEU A 244 16.41 17.62 -3.49
N GLY A 245 15.37 17.41 -2.68
CA GLY A 245 15.01 16.09 -2.16
C GLY A 245 14.02 15.30 -3.03
N VAL A 246 13.73 14.07 -2.60
CA VAL A 246 12.75 13.16 -3.22
C VAL A 246 11.36 13.78 -3.35
N ALA A 247 10.96 14.63 -2.40
CA ALA A 247 9.67 15.30 -2.42
C ALA A 247 9.55 16.20 -3.67
N TRP A 248 10.56 17.03 -3.95
CA TRP A 248 10.59 17.89 -5.14
C TRP A 248 10.50 17.07 -6.44
N ALA A 249 11.23 15.97 -6.54
CA ALA A 249 11.17 15.09 -7.71
C ALA A 249 9.79 14.43 -7.88
N SER A 250 9.16 14.02 -6.78
CA SER A 250 7.82 13.43 -6.78
C SER A 250 6.75 14.43 -7.23
N PHE A 251 6.81 15.68 -6.76
CA PHE A 251 5.94 16.75 -7.25
C PHE A 251 6.24 17.12 -8.71
N THR A 252 7.50 17.13 -9.12
CA THR A 252 7.89 17.33 -10.54
C THR A 252 7.27 16.26 -11.42
N ALA A 253 7.32 14.98 -11.03
CA ALA A 253 6.68 13.89 -11.76
C ALA A 253 5.15 14.07 -11.86
N LEU A 254 4.50 14.56 -10.80
CA LEU A 254 3.07 14.90 -10.81
C LEU A 254 2.75 16.06 -11.77
N VAL A 255 3.60 17.09 -11.79
CA VAL A 255 3.48 18.22 -12.72
C VAL A 255 3.65 17.75 -14.16
N ILE A 256 4.65 16.90 -14.44
CA ILE A 256 4.87 16.32 -15.76
C ILE A 256 3.66 15.47 -16.20
N PHE A 257 3.10 14.67 -15.29
CA PHE A 257 1.88 13.90 -15.54
C PHE A 257 0.67 14.79 -15.84
N THR A 258 0.49 15.87 -15.07
CA THR A 258 -0.59 16.85 -15.28
C THR A 258 -0.42 17.60 -16.60
N HIS A 259 0.82 17.95 -16.96
CA HIS A 259 1.15 18.53 -18.25
C HIS A 259 0.82 17.57 -19.40
N ALA A 260 1.15 16.28 -19.27
CA ALA A 260 0.79 15.25 -20.26
C ALA A 260 -0.72 15.16 -20.45
N PHE A 261 -1.50 15.25 -19.35
CA PHE A 261 -2.96 15.32 -19.42
C PHE A 261 -3.44 16.57 -20.17
N PHE A 262 -2.97 17.76 -19.80
CA PHE A 262 -3.36 19.01 -20.48
C PHE A 262 -3.03 18.99 -21.98
N ARG A 263 -1.85 18.49 -22.36
CA ARG A 263 -1.46 18.31 -23.76
C ARG A 263 -2.40 17.32 -24.48
N SER A 264 -2.78 16.22 -23.83
CA SER A 264 -3.68 15.22 -24.42
C SER A 264 -5.10 15.78 -24.68
N GLU A 265 -5.52 16.79 -23.92
CA GLU A 265 -6.82 17.46 -24.06
C GLU A 265 -6.80 18.69 -25.00
N GLY A 266 -5.63 19.08 -25.51
CA GLY A 266 -5.47 20.32 -26.29
C GLY A 266 -5.46 21.58 -25.41
N TRP A 267 -5.32 21.44 -24.09
CA TRP A 267 -5.25 22.57 -23.15
C TRP A 267 -3.85 23.14 -23.06
N HIS A 268 -3.28 23.51 -24.22
CA HIS A 268 -1.90 23.96 -24.35
C HIS A 268 -1.59 25.22 -23.53
N VAL A 269 -2.55 26.14 -23.38
CA VAL A 269 -2.39 27.33 -22.52
C VAL A 269 -2.17 26.94 -21.06
N LEU A 270 -2.99 26.03 -20.52
CA LEU A 270 -2.85 25.53 -19.15
C LEU A 270 -1.55 24.74 -18.97
N ALA A 271 -1.18 23.94 -19.97
CA ALA A 271 0.08 23.19 -19.98
C ALA A 271 1.29 24.13 -19.87
N SER A 272 1.35 25.16 -20.71
CA SER A 272 2.47 26.13 -20.72
C SER A 272 2.54 26.93 -19.43
N LEU A 273 1.40 27.39 -18.90
CA LEU A 273 1.35 28.09 -17.62
C LEU A 273 1.81 27.18 -16.48
N LEU A 274 1.37 25.93 -16.44
CA LEU A 274 1.81 24.96 -15.43
C LEU A 274 3.33 24.77 -15.46
N THR A 275 3.90 24.56 -16.65
CA THR A 275 5.35 24.37 -16.82
C THR A 275 6.14 25.60 -16.39
N VAL A 276 5.74 26.80 -16.83
CA VAL A 276 6.43 28.04 -16.47
C VAL A 276 6.40 28.28 -14.96
N ASN A 277 5.24 28.09 -14.32
CA ASN A 277 5.14 28.31 -12.87
C ASN A 277 5.90 27.24 -12.07
N TRP A 278 5.97 25.99 -12.55
CA TRP A 278 6.78 24.96 -11.90
C TRP A 278 8.29 25.24 -12.02
N ILE A 279 8.75 25.74 -13.18
CA ILE A 279 10.14 26.16 -13.37
C ILE A 279 10.46 27.34 -12.45
N LEU A 280 9.60 28.35 -12.40
CA LEU A 280 9.75 29.50 -11.50
C LEU A 280 9.81 29.06 -10.03
N TYR A 281 8.90 28.18 -9.61
CA TYR A 281 8.91 27.58 -8.28
C TYR A 281 10.23 26.86 -8.01
N SER A 282 10.73 26.06 -8.95
CA SER A 282 11.96 25.30 -8.77
C SER A 282 13.19 26.21 -8.66
N ILE A 283 13.27 27.28 -9.46
CA ILE A 283 14.37 28.27 -9.37
C ILE A 283 14.28 29.05 -8.05
N GLY A 284 13.08 29.46 -7.65
CA GLY A 284 12.86 30.12 -6.35
C GLY A 284 13.26 29.21 -5.19
N HIS A 285 12.87 27.94 -5.25
CA HIS A 285 13.24 26.96 -4.23
C HIS A 285 14.75 26.69 -4.19
N LEU A 286 15.43 26.63 -5.34
CA LEU A 286 16.89 26.53 -5.40
C LEU A 286 17.57 27.71 -4.69
N HIS A 287 17.00 28.92 -4.81
CA HIS A 287 17.47 30.09 -4.10
C HIS A 287 17.23 30.00 -2.59
N GLU A 288 16.04 29.56 -2.17
CA GLU A 288 15.67 29.36 -0.75
C GLU A 288 16.61 28.37 -0.04
N ILE A 289 17.03 27.31 -0.73
CA ILE A 289 17.96 26.31 -0.18
C ILE A 289 19.44 26.74 -0.26
N GLY A 290 19.72 27.99 -0.64
CA GLY A 290 21.06 28.59 -0.55
C GLY A 290 21.88 28.60 -1.83
N ASN A 291 21.32 28.25 -3.00
CA ASN A 291 22.05 28.38 -4.26
C ASN A 291 22.15 29.86 -4.68
N GLU A 292 23.35 30.28 -5.07
CA GLU A 292 23.60 31.64 -5.52
C GLU A 292 22.92 31.92 -6.87
N LEU A 293 21.99 32.87 -6.87
CA LEU A 293 21.44 33.45 -8.08
C LEU A 293 22.13 34.78 -8.42
N PRO A 294 22.07 35.22 -9.70
CA PRO A 294 22.56 36.54 -10.09
C PRO A 294 22.03 37.64 -9.17
N SER A 295 22.86 38.64 -8.89
CA SER A 295 22.64 39.65 -7.84
C SER A 295 21.28 40.34 -7.87
N LEU A 296 20.66 40.49 -9.05
CA LEU A 296 19.31 41.04 -9.20
C LEU A 296 18.21 40.24 -8.47
N PHE A 297 18.44 38.96 -8.20
CA PHE A 297 17.50 38.04 -7.55
C PHE A 297 17.83 37.77 -6.08
N SER A 298 18.94 38.31 -5.55
CA SER A 298 19.47 37.97 -4.22
C SER A 298 19.84 39.18 -3.34
N GLN A 299 19.63 40.40 -3.82
CA GLN A 299 20.06 41.63 -3.13
C GLN A 299 19.13 42.12 -2.01
N GLY A 300 18.01 41.45 -1.73
CA GLY A 300 17.03 41.88 -0.74
C GLY A 300 16.21 43.10 -1.18
N GLY A 301 15.04 43.27 -0.57
CA GLY A 301 14.25 44.50 -0.69
C GLY A 301 13.43 44.64 -1.98
N PHE A 302 13.12 45.89 -2.35
CA PHE A 302 12.17 46.18 -3.44
C PHE A 302 12.64 45.70 -4.80
N ILE A 303 13.94 45.82 -5.10
CA ILE A 303 14.51 45.44 -6.41
C ILE A 303 14.37 43.94 -6.65
N GLU A 304 14.68 43.12 -5.63
CA GLU A 304 14.51 41.67 -5.70
C GLU A 304 13.03 41.30 -5.91
N SER A 305 12.13 41.83 -5.08
CA SER A 305 10.69 41.55 -5.17
C SER A 305 10.11 41.96 -6.53
N PHE A 306 10.52 43.13 -7.04
CA PHE A 306 10.10 43.62 -8.35
C PHE A 306 10.68 42.77 -9.48
N THR A 307 11.92 42.30 -9.38
CA THR A 307 12.54 41.45 -10.40
C THR A 307 11.85 40.09 -10.49
N TRP A 308 11.55 39.46 -9.35
CA TRP A 308 10.77 38.22 -9.30
C TRP A 308 9.35 38.40 -9.86
N PHE A 309 8.67 39.48 -9.47
CA PHE A 309 7.36 39.83 -10.04
C PHE A 309 7.43 40.02 -11.55
N PHE A 310 8.41 40.79 -12.04
CA PHE A 310 8.57 41.10 -13.45
C PHE A 310 8.87 39.85 -14.27
N LEU A 311 9.81 39.02 -13.81
CA LEU A 311 10.11 37.72 -14.43
C LEU A 311 8.87 36.82 -14.47
N GLY A 312 8.17 36.69 -13.34
CA GLY A 312 6.96 35.89 -13.22
C GLY A 312 5.84 36.35 -14.15
N PHE A 313 5.59 37.67 -14.19
CA PHE A 313 4.59 38.28 -15.05
C PHE A 313 4.90 38.04 -16.54
N TRP A 314 6.12 38.36 -16.99
CA TRP A 314 6.46 38.26 -18.40
C TRP A 314 6.56 36.82 -18.89
N LEU A 315 7.10 35.89 -18.10
CA LEU A 315 7.12 34.48 -18.48
C LEU A 315 5.70 33.92 -18.63
N ASN A 316 4.80 34.24 -17.70
CA ASN A 316 3.39 33.83 -17.80
C ASN A 316 2.68 34.51 -18.99
N PHE A 317 2.94 35.81 -19.22
CA PHE A 317 2.42 36.53 -20.39
C PHE A 317 2.87 35.89 -21.70
N PHE A 318 4.17 35.60 -21.86
CA PHE A 318 4.68 34.97 -23.07
C PHE A 318 4.18 33.53 -23.23
N ALA A 319 4.11 32.76 -22.15
CA ALA A 319 3.51 31.42 -22.17
C ALA A 319 2.06 31.47 -22.69
N PHE A 320 1.25 32.39 -22.17
CA PHE A 320 -0.11 32.61 -22.64
C PHE A 320 -0.15 33.08 -24.10
N PHE A 321 0.66 34.08 -24.45
CA PHE A 321 0.69 34.69 -25.78
C PHE A 321 1.06 33.69 -26.88
N PHE A 322 2.11 32.90 -26.69
CA PHE A 322 2.53 31.89 -27.68
C PHE A 322 1.56 30.71 -27.74
N SER A 323 1.05 30.26 -26.60
CA SER A 323 0.11 29.14 -26.55
C SER A 323 -1.24 29.49 -27.17
N SER A 324 -1.76 30.70 -26.90
CA SER A 324 -3.05 31.16 -27.47
C SER A 324 -3.01 31.35 -28.98
N ARG A 325 -1.82 31.58 -29.56
CA ARG A 325 -1.59 31.62 -31.02
C ARG A 325 -1.39 30.25 -31.66
N GLY A 326 -1.45 29.17 -30.88
CA GLY A 326 -1.33 27.80 -31.38
C GLY A 326 0.09 27.33 -31.66
N LEU A 327 1.12 27.99 -31.11
CA LEU A 327 2.52 27.59 -31.31
C LEU A 327 2.80 26.15 -30.85
N PHE A 328 2.12 25.71 -29.79
CA PHE A 328 2.31 24.38 -29.17
C PHE A 328 1.27 23.35 -29.58
N GLY A 329 0.41 23.68 -30.54
CA GLY A 329 -0.70 22.84 -30.99
C GLY A 329 -2.01 23.60 -31.14
N ASP A 330 -3.02 22.92 -31.67
CA ASP A 330 -4.35 23.50 -31.84
C ASP A 330 -5.02 23.78 -30.48
N VAL A 331 -5.51 25.01 -30.31
CA VAL A 331 -6.16 25.50 -29.08
C VAL A 331 -7.67 25.20 -29.10
N ALA A 332 -8.21 24.76 -30.24
CA ALA A 332 -9.62 24.45 -30.36
C ALA A 332 -10.01 23.30 -29.41
N PRO A 333 -11.13 23.43 -28.68
CA PRO A 333 -11.59 22.38 -27.78
C PRO A 333 -11.93 21.11 -28.57
N ARG A 334 -11.38 19.99 -28.13
CA ARG A 334 -11.67 18.67 -28.73
C ARG A 334 -13.14 18.31 -28.52
N ARG A 335 -13.79 17.84 -29.60
CA ARG A 335 -15.17 17.31 -29.55
C ARG A 335 -15.22 15.91 -28.96
N GLU A 336 -14.19 15.11 -29.20
CA GLU A 336 -14.07 13.74 -28.71
C GLU A 336 -13.12 13.66 -27.51
N LYS A 337 -13.35 12.68 -26.63
CA LYS A 337 -12.49 12.44 -25.46
C LYS A 337 -11.13 11.92 -25.93
N SER A 338 -10.05 12.45 -25.35
CA SER A 338 -8.70 11.94 -25.61
C SER A 338 -8.52 10.49 -25.15
N SER A 339 -7.56 9.77 -25.73
CA SER A 339 -7.18 8.42 -25.27
C SER A 339 -6.79 8.41 -23.80
N PHE A 340 -6.14 9.46 -23.31
CA PHE A 340 -5.80 9.62 -21.89
C PHE A 340 -7.06 9.72 -21.04
N ARG A 341 -8.07 10.49 -21.46
CA ARG A 341 -9.33 10.63 -20.71
C ARG A 341 -10.14 9.35 -20.71
N VAL A 342 -10.13 8.57 -21.79
CA VAL A 342 -10.71 7.23 -21.81
C VAL A 342 -9.99 6.34 -20.78
N TRP A 343 -8.66 6.30 -20.83
CA TRP A 343 -7.84 5.55 -19.87
C TRP A 343 -8.08 5.96 -18.41
N TRP A 344 -8.16 7.27 -18.14
CA TRP A 344 -8.41 7.81 -16.81
C TRP A 344 -9.79 7.41 -16.29
N ASN A 345 -10.82 7.45 -17.12
CA ASN A 345 -12.17 7.02 -16.71
C ASN A 345 -12.21 5.54 -16.33
N GLU A 346 -11.42 4.69 -16.99
CA GLU A 346 -11.34 3.25 -16.70
C GLU A 346 -10.55 2.95 -15.41
N ASN A 347 -9.43 3.65 -15.20
CA ASN A 347 -8.43 3.30 -14.18
C ASN A 347 -8.42 4.21 -12.94
N SER A 348 -9.06 5.39 -12.98
CA SER A 348 -9.03 6.40 -11.91
C SER A 348 -9.47 5.88 -10.54
N TYR A 349 -10.47 5.00 -10.48
CA TYR A 349 -10.94 4.43 -9.22
C TYR A 349 -9.81 3.67 -8.51
N PHE A 350 -9.13 2.77 -9.22
CA PHE A 350 -8.02 2.01 -8.65
C PHE A 350 -6.84 2.92 -8.29
N LEU A 351 -6.47 3.84 -9.19
CA LEU A 351 -5.34 4.75 -8.98
C LEU A 351 -5.54 5.65 -7.77
N LEU A 352 -6.70 6.30 -7.64
CA LEU A 352 -6.96 7.25 -6.56
C LEU A 352 -7.15 6.57 -5.21
N VAL A 353 -7.72 5.37 -5.16
CA VAL A 353 -7.81 4.57 -3.92
C VAL A 353 -6.43 4.05 -3.50
N SER A 354 -5.62 3.59 -4.46
CA SER A 354 -4.24 3.15 -4.19
C SER A 354 -3.36 4.32 -3.72
N LEU A 355 -3.53 5.49 -4.34
CA LEU A 355 -2.85 6.71 -3.91
C LEU A 355 -3.27 7.12 -2.50
N ALA A 356 -4.57 7.09 -2.18
CA ALA A 356 -5.06 7.35 -0.83
C ALA A 356 -4.46 6.37 0.20
N PHE A 357 -4.32 5.09 -0.15
CA PHE A 357 -3.66 4.09 0.70
C PHE A 357 -2.17 4.42 0.92
N ILE A 358 -1.43 4.74 -0.15
CA ILE A 358 -0.01 5.11 -0.05
C ILE A 358 0.16 6.38 0.79
N THR A 359 -0.65 7.41 0.54
CA THR A 359 -0.65 8.64 1.34
C THR A 359 -1.00 8.37 2.80
N ALA A 360 -1.99 7.51 3.07
CA ALA A 360 -2.35 7.12 4.43
C ALA A 360 -1.17 6.47 5.17
N LEU A 361 -0.39 5.63 4.49
CA LEU A 361 0.80 4.99 5.05
C LEU A 361 1.92 6.00 5.29
N VAL A 362 2.22 6.85 4.30
CA VAL A 362 3.27 7.88 4.40
C VAL A 362 3.00 8.81 5.59
N VAL A 363 1.78 9.33 5.72
CA VAL A 363 1.41 10.25 6.81
C VAL A 363 1.50 9.58 8.19
N ARG A 364 1.24 8.28 8.28
CA ARG A 364 1.35 7.53 9.55
C ARG A 364 2.78 7.24 9.95
N VAL A 365 3.69 7.09 8.99
CA VAL A 365 5.06 6.59 9.21
C VAL A 365 6.11 7.70 9.19
N ALA A 366 6.08 8.59 8.19
CA ALA A 366 7.21 9.47 7.86
C ALA A 366 7.68 10.35 9.03
N TRP A 367 6.75 10.92 9.79
CA TRP A 367 7.06 11.80 10.92
C TRP A 367 7.35 11.07 12.25
N ASN A 368 7.04 9.78 12.34
CA ASN A 368 7.11 9.04 13.59
C ASN A 368 8.24 8.01 13.62
N VAL A 369 8.76 7.59 12.46
CA VAL A 369 9.77 6.51 12.38
C VAL A 369 11.09 6.91 13.03
N ILE A 370 11.63 8.08 12.73
CA ILE A 370 12.93 8.53 13.27
C ILE A 370 12.81 8.80 14.78
N PRO A 371 11.83 9.60 15.27
CA PRO A 371 11.69 9.82 16.71
C PRO A 371 11.44 8.53 17.51
N ALA A 372 10.69 7.57 16.95
CA ALA A 372 10.44 6.28 17.61
C ALA A 372 11.68 5.39 17.70
N MET A 373 12.70 5.60 16.87
CA MET A 373 13.94 4.84 16.91
C MET A 373 15.06 5.54 17.70
N ASN A 374 14.82 6.76 18.18
CA ASN A 374 15.80 7.57 18.91
C ASN A 374 15.10 8.37 20.04
N ALA A 375 14.71 7.67 21.10
CA ALA A 375 14.06 8.26 22.25
C ALA A 375 14.92 9.34 22.91
N SER A 376 14.31 10.49 23.23
CA SER A 376 15.01 11.59 23.89
C SER A 376 15.59 11.15 25.24
N GLY A 377 16.92 11.24 25.37
CA GLY A 377 17.66 10.95 26.60
C GLY A 377 18.12 9.50 26.78
N THR A 378 17.56 8.52 26.04
CA THR A 378 18.02 7.11 26.11
C THR A 378 18.60 6.59 24.80
N GLY A 379 18.26 7.19 23.65
CA GLY A 379 18.71 6.73 22.33
C GLY A 379 18.11 5.38 21.89
N LEU A 380 17.14 4.86 22.63
CA LEU A 380 16.49 3.56 22.37
C LEU A 380 15.16 3.74 21.63
N TRP A 381 14.43 2.64 21.43
CA TRP A 381 13.07 2.66 20.90
C TRP A 381 12.11 3.39 21.84
N ASP A 382 11.21 4.19 21.27
CA ASP A 382 10.08 4.82 21.96
C ASP A 382 8.76 4.46 21.29
N MET A 383 7.69 4.42 22.08
CA MET A 383 6.33 4.16 21.61
C MET A 383 5.40 5.33 21.94
N SER A 384 4.60 5.72 20.95
CA SER A 384 3.57 6.75 21.10
C SER A 384 2.27 6.14 21.61
N GLY A 385 1.41 6.92 22.28
CA GLY A 385 0.12 6.45 22.81
C GLY A 385 0.08 6.17 24.31
N GLY A 386 1.10 6.59 25.05
CA GLY A 386 1.12 6.52 26.52
C GLY A 386 1.54 5.15 27.02
N SER A 387 0.95 4.67 28.13
CA SER A 387 1.37 3.44 28.81
C SER A 387 0.85 2.15 28.16
N ASP A 388 -0.24 2.21 27.40
CA ASP A 388 -0.89 1.03 26.81
C ASP A 388 0.03 0.25 25.84
N PRO A 389 0.72 0.89 24.88
CA PRO A 389 1.73 0.25 24.01
C PRO A 389 2.84 -0.49 24.77
N TRP A 390 3.30 0.05 25.90
CA TRP A 390 4.32 -0.58 26.73
C TRP A 390 3.80 -1.86 27.40
N TYR A 391 2.53 -1.87 27.82
CA TYR A 391 1.90 -3.10 28.29
C TYR A 391 1.72 -4.11 27.16
N MET A 392 1.40 -3.65 25.94
CA MET A 392 1.36 -4.52 24.76
C MET A 392 2.71 -5.15 24.48
N LYS A 393 3.82 -4.41 24.64
CA LYS A 393 5.19 -4.93 24.47
C LYS A 393 5.47 -6.09 25.41
N ARG A 394 5.13 -5.93 26.69
CA ARG A 394 5.23 -7.02 27.68
C ARG A 394 4.43 -8.26 27.27
N VAL A 395 3.19 -8.09 26.80
CA VAL A 395 2.35 -9.20 26.34
C VAL A 395 2.97 -9.89 25.12
N VAL A 396 3.46 -9.13 24.14
CA VAL A 396 4.08 -9.66 22.91
C VAL A 396 5.38 -10.41 23.22
N ASP A 397 6.22 -9.87 24.09
CA ASP A 397 7.46 -10.53 24.53
C ASP A 397 7.17 -11.85 25.23
N TYR A 398 6.16 -11.88 26.09
CA TYR A 398 5.69 -13.11 26.71
C TYR A 398 5.20 -14.13 25.68
N VAL A 399 4.41 -13.70 24.69
CA VAL A 399 3.93 -14.59 23.61
C VAL A 399 5.11 -15.19 22.83
N ILE A 400 6.18 -14.44 22.63
CA ILE A 400 7.35 -14.91 21.89
C ILE A 400 8.20 -15.85 22.73
N ALA A 401 8.43 -15.53 24.01
CA ALA A 401 9.19 -16.37 24.92
C ALA A 401 8.48 -17.69 25.24
N GLU A 402 7.21 -17.62 25.65
CA GLU A 402 6.46 -18.76 26.19
C GLU A 402 5.57 -19.46 25.16
N ARG A 403 5.46 -18.91 23.94
CA ARG A 403 4.57 -19.41 22.88
C ARG A 403 3.10 -19.55 23.33
N SER A 404 2.70 -18.76 24.33
CA SER A 404 1.37 -18.78 24.93
C SER A 404 0.85 -17.37 25.19
N HIS A 405 -0.47 -17.21 25.26
CA HIS A 405 -1.06 -15.90 25.55
C HIS A 405 -0.91 -15.56 27.04
N LEU A 406 -0.46 -14.35 27.36
CA LEU A 406 -0.39 -13.88 28.74
C LEU A 406 -1.81 -13.67 29.28
N ILE A 407 -2.29 -14.59 30.13
CA ILE A 407 -3.62 -14.51 30.74
C ILE A 407 -3.59 -13.79 32.08
N PHE A 408 -2.63 -14.13 32.94
CA PHE A 408 -2.48 -13.55 34.27
C PHE A 408 -1.07 -13.00 34.41
N ASP A 409 -0.97 -11.76 34.90
CA ASP A 409 0.28 -11.03 35.02
C ASP A 409 0.53 -10.70 36.49
N HIS A 410 1.55 -11.34 37.07
CA HIS A 410 1.92 -11.15 38.49
C HIS A 410 2.53 -9.77 38.77
N ASP A 411 3.16 -9.15 37.77
CA ASP A 411 3.79 -7.83 37.94
C ASP A 411 2.76 -6.70 37.84
N ARG A 412 1.58 -7.00 37.29
CA ARG A 412 0.49 -6.05 37.21
C ARG A 412 -0.19 -5.89 38.57
N ALA A 413 -0.20 -4.69 39.12
CA ALA A 413 -0.80 -4.40 40.43
C ALA A 413 -0.20 -5.27 41.56
N TYR A 414 1.13 -5.26 41.68
CA TYR A 414 1.84 -5.93 42.77
C TYR A 414 1.30 -5.47 44.15
N PRO A 415 1.07 -6.39 45.11
CA PRO A 415 1.41 -7.82 45.09
C PRO A 415 0.31 -8.76 44.59
N THR A 416 -0.88 -8.26 44.23
CA THR A 416 -2.02 -9.14 43.91
C THR A 416 -1.96 -9.76 42.52
N GLY A 417 -1.21 -9.16 41.59
CA GLY A 417 -1.30 -9.52 40.19
C GLY A 417 -2.61 -9.04 39.55
N GLY A 418 -2.78 -9.31 38.26
CA GLY A 418 -4.02 -9.01 37.55
C GLY A 418 -4.19 -9.78 36.24
N ILE A 419 -5.45 -10.02 35.87
CA ILE A 419 -5.79 -10.63 34.57
C ILE A 419 -5.45 -9.65 33.46
N ASN A 420 -4.73 -10.10 32.43
CA ASN A 420 -4.50 -9.31 31.22
C ASN A 420 -5.85 -9.00 30.53
N PRO A 421 -6.25 -7.72 30.39
CA PRO A 421 -7.55 -7.38 29.80
C PRO A 421 -7.45 -7.31 28.27
N ARG A 422 -6.26 -7.48 27.68
CA ARG A 422 -6.01 -7.29 26.26
C ARG A 422 -6.37 -8.56 25.48
N PRO A 423 -7.31 -8.48 24.52
CA PRO A 423 -7.66 -9.62 23.68
C PRO A 423 -6.46 -10.13 22.86
N PRO A 424 -6.41 -11.44 22.56
CA PRO A 424 -5.22 -12.06 21.97
C PRO A 424 -4.94 -11.66 20.52
N LEU A 425 -5.96 -11.39 19.70
CA LEU A 425 -5.76 -11.29 18.24
C LEU A 425 -4.76 -10.21 17.83
N PHE A 426 -4.79 -9.05 18.50
CA PHE A 426 -3.86 -7.97 18.21
C PHE A 426 -2.44 -8.30 18.68
N SER A 427 -2.24 -8.76 19.91
CA SER A 427 -0.90 -9.10 20.41
C SER A 427 -0.27 -10.25 19.61
N TRP A 428 -1.07 -11.25 19.20
CA TRP A 428 -0.60 -12.32 18.34
C TRP A 428 -0.26 -11.86 16.93
N SER A 429 -1.00 -10.89 16.36
CA SER A 429 -0.64 -10.35 15.05
C SER A 429 0.69 -9.60 15.08
N LEU A 430 0.98 -8.88 16.18
CA LEU A 430 2.28 -8.25 16.39
C LEU A 430 3.40 -9.27 16.57
N ALA A 431 3.19 -10.28 17.41
CA ALA A 431 4.17 -11.34 17.67
C ALA A 431 4.52 -12.14 16.40
N LEU A 432 3.51 -12.57 15.64
CA LEU A 432 3.71 -13.27 14.37
C LEU A 432 4.37 -12.38 13.33
N GLY A 433 4.06 -11.08 13.30
CA GLY A 433 4.76 -10.10 12.48
C GLY A 433 6.25 -10.03 12.83
N GLY A 434 6.59 -9.97 14.12
CA GLY A 434 7.97 -9.95 14.59
C GLY A 434 8.73 -11.23 14.24
N ILE A 435 8.10 -12.41 14.41
CA ILE A 435 8.69 -13.70 14.03
C ILE A 435 8.91 -13.76 12.51
N ALA A 436 7.93 -13.35 11.71
CA ALA A 436 8.04 -13.34 10.26
C ALA A 436 9.14 -12.39 9.78
N LEU A 437 9.26 -11.22 10.40
CA LEU A 437 10.30 -10.23 10.07
C LEU A 437 11.70 -10.71 10.49
N SER A 438 11.82 -11.31 11.67
CA SER A 438 13.07 -11.92 12.16
C SER A 438 13.55 -13.01 11.22
N TRP A 439 12.64 -13.87 10.74
CA TRP A 439 12.97 -14.87 9.73
C TRP A 439 13.37 -14.22 8.40
N LEU A 440 12.55 -13.30 7.86
CA LEU A 440 12.77 -12.73 6.53
C LEU A 440 14.07 -11.91 6.41
N LEU A 441 14.39 -11.12 7.44
CA LEU A 441 15.56 -10.24 7.48
C LEU A 441 16.76 -10.86 8.21
N GLU A 442 16.61 -12.08 8.73
CA GLU A 442 17.65 -12.78 9.53
C GLU A 442 18.18 -11.92 10.69
N MET A 443 17.31 -11.11 11.27
CA MET A 443 17.64 -10.22 12.39
C MET A 443 17.18 -10.80 13.74
N PRO A 444 17.80 -10.40 14.86
CA PRO A 444 17.39 -10.85 16.19
C PRO A 444 15.91 -10.61 16.46
N SER A 445 15.25 -11.61 17.04
CA SER A 445 13.79 -11.54 17.29
C SER A 445 13.40 -10.34 18.15
N GLU A 446 14.23 -9.96 19.12
CA GLU A 446 14.02 -8.78 19.97
C GLU A 446 13.92 -7.49 19.16
N GLN A 447 14.77 -7.33 18.15
CA GLN A 447 14.76 -6.16 17.26
C GLN A 447 13.59 -6.21 16.27
N ALA A 448 13.29 -7.39 15.72
CA ALA A 448 12.19 -7.57 14.78
C ALA A 448 10.82 -7.27 15.43
N VAL A 449 10.67 -7.57 16.72
CA VAL A 449 9.46 -7.26 17.49
C VAL A 449 9.22 -5.76 17.57
N TRP A 450 10.26 -4.96 17.82
CA TRP A 450 10.14 -3.50 17.83
C TRP A 450 9.63 -2.95 16.50
N TRP A 451 10.16 -3.44 15.39
CA TRP A 451 9.68 -3.09 14.05
C TRP A 451 8.23 -3.52 13.81
N ALA A 452 7.86 -4.74 14.18
CA ALA A 452 6.50 -5.24 14.00
C ALA A 452 5.49 -4.45 14.84
N MET A 453 5.81 -4.21 16.11
CA MET A 453 4.97 -3.42 17.02
C MET A 453 4.79 -1.98 16.54
N SER A 454 5.84 -1.38 15.99
CA SER A 454 5.79 0.01 15.55
C SER A 454 5.11 0.18 14.20
N SER A 455 5.30 -0.76 13.26
CA SER A 455 4.83 -0.62 11.87
C SER A 455 3.42 -1.16 11.63
N LEU A 456 3.02 -2.28 12.26
CA LEU A 456 1.74 -2.92 11.98
C LEU A 456 0.52 -2.04 12.28
N PRO A 457 0.47 -1.24 13.36
CA PRO A 457 -0.64 -0.30 13.58
C PRO A 457 -0.81 0.70 12.43
N ALA A 458 0.30 1.20 11.88
CA ALA A 458 0.29 2.09 10.71
C ALA A 458 -0.22 1.38 9.45
N ILE A 459 0.18 0.12 9.25
CA ILE A 459 -0.28 -0.72 8.15
C ILE A 459 -1.78 -1.00 8.26
N TYR A 460 -2.27 -1.39 9.44
CA TYR A 460 -3.71 -1.61 9.66
C TYR A 460 -4.50 -0.32 9.48
N GLY A 461 -3.98 0.79 9.99
CA GLY A 461 -4.53 2.13 9.84
C GLY A 461 -4.67 2.57 8.39
N ALA A 462 -3.69 2.26 7.54
CA ALA A 462 -3.73 2.55 6.11
C ALA A 462 -4.66 1.59 5.35
N LEU A 463 -4.65 0.29 5.68
CA LEU A 463 -5.47 -0.72 5.00
C LEU A 463 -6.97 -0.47 5.10
N ILE A 464 -7.45 0.28 6.10
CA ILE A 464 -8.87 0.63 6.26
C ILE A 464 -9.44 1.37 5.05
N VAL A 465 -8.59 2.06 4.29
CA VAL A 465 -8.97 2.80 3.08
C VAL A 465 -9.70 1.89 2.09
N VAL A 466 -9.25 0.63 1.97
CA VAL A 466 -9.80 -0.35 1.00
C VAL A 466 -11.24 -0.73 1.31
N PRO A 467 -11.59 -1.27 2.50
CA PRO A 467 -12.97 -1.61 2.81
C PRO A 467 -13.88 -0.39 2.84
N VAL A 468 -13.42 0.78 3.34
CA VAL A 468 -14.24 2.01 3.37
C VAL A 468 -14.60 2.49 1.96
N ALA A 469 -13.61 2.54 1.05
CA ALA A 469 -13.86 2.85 -0.36
C ALA A 469 -14.81 1.82 -1.00
N GLY A 470 -14.65 0.54 -0.65
CA GLY A 470 -15.49 -0.56 -1.10
C GLY A 470 -16.95 -0.46 -0.64
N ILE A 471 -17.19 0.05 0.57
CA ILE A 471 -18.52 0.29 1.15
C ILE A 471 -19.20 1.46 0.44
N ALA A 472 -18.54 2.62 0.37
CA ALA A 472 -19.12 3.83 -0.21
C ALA A 472 -19.34 3.70 -1.72
N SER A 473 -18.46 2.99 -2.43
CA SER A 473 -18.63 2.73 -3.88
C SER A 473 -19.85 1.89 -4.21
N ARG A 474 -20.28 1.03 -3.28
CA ARG A 474 -21.46 0.18 -3.40
C ARG A 474 -22.74 0.86 -2.95
N ALA A 475 -22.67 1.60 -1.84
CA ALA A 475 -23.81 2.33 -1.32
C ALA A 475 -24.26 3.48 -2.23
N HIS A 476 -23.33 4.07 -3.00
CA HIS A 476 -23.63 5.23 -3.83
C HIS A 476 -22.97 5.18 -5.21
N SER A 477 -21.67 5.44 -5.31
CA SER A 477 -20.97 5.49 -6.61
C SER A 477 -19.46 5.38 -6.47
N ARG A 478 -18.75 5.03 -7.55
CA ARG A 478 -17.28 4.98 -7.57
C ARG A 478 -16.62 6.26 -7.04
N ASN A 479 -17.18 7.43 -7.38
CA ASN A 479 -16.68 8.71 -6.90
C ASN A 479 -16.86 8.86 -5.38
N ALA A 480 -18.00 8.42 -4.82
CA ALA A 480 -18.18 8.37 -3.37
C ALA A 480 -17.15 7.45 -2.70
N GLY A 481 -16.82 6.32 -3.34
CA GLY A 481 -15.73 5.43 -2.92
C GLY A 481 -14.38 6.16 -2.85
N ILE A 482 -14.00 6.87 -3.91
CA ILE A 482 -12.76 7.66 -3.95
C ILE A 482 -12.74 8.73 -2.86
N ILE A 483 -13.82 9.50 -2.71
CA ILE A 483 -13.90 10.57 -1.70
C ILE A 483 -13.77 9.97 -0.30
N SER A 484 -14.50 8.87 -0.01
CA SER A 484 -14.41 8.20 1.29
C SER A 484 -13.01 7.67 1.60
N ALA A 485 -12.29 7.19 0.58
CA ALA A 485 -10.90 6.72 0.69
C ALA A 485 -9.98 7.84 1.19
N TRP A 486 -10.07 9.02 0.59
CA TRP A 486 -9.29 10.19 0.98
C TRP A 486 -9.68 10.76 2.33
N LEU A 487 -10.98 10.80 2.63
CA LEU A 487 -11.46 11.27 3.93
C LEU A 487 -10.94 10.40 5.07
N ILE A 488 -11.01 9.07 4.98
CA ILE A 488 -10.51 8.19 6.04
C ILE A 488 -8.97 8.15 6.10
N ALA A 489 -8.30 8.28 4.95
CA ALA A 489 -6.83 8.33 4.88
C ALA A 489 -6.26 9.48 5.73
N LEU A 490 -6.90 10.65 5.67
CA LEU A 490 -6.48 11.90 6.31
C LEU A 490 -7.30 12.29 7.55
N MET A 491 -8.25 11.46 7.98
CA MET A 491 -9.10 11.75 9.14
C MET A 491 -8.25 11.85 10.43
N PRO A 492 -8.16 13.02 11.09
CA PRO A 492 -7.26 13.22 12.23
C PRO A 492 -7.54 12.28 13.40
N GLY A 493 -8.83 12.01 13.69
CA GLY A 493 -9.23 11.11 14.77
C GLY A 493 -8.69 9.69 14.57
N HIS A 494 -8.84 9.14 13.36
CA HIS A 494 -8.29 7.83 13.02
C HIS A 494 -6.76 7.85 12.95
N LEU A 495 -6.18 8.91 12.37
CA LEU A 495 -4.73 9.07 12.26
C LEU A 495 -4.05 9.06 13.64
N SER A 496 -4.59 9.80 14.61
CA SER A 496 -4.00 9.95 15.96
C SER A 496 -3.84 8.64 16.75
N ARG A 497 -4.54 7.57 16.35
CA ARG A 497 -4.50 6.24 16.98
C ARG A 497 -4.04 5.13 16.06
N SER A 498 -3.42 5.49 14.94
CA SER A 498 -2.93 4.53 13.94
C SER A 498 -1.60 4.95 13.33
N THR A 499 -0.82 5.77 14.03
CA THR A 499 0.53 6.17 13.62
C THR A 499 1.55 5.07 13.91
N PHE A 500 2.73 5.20 13.27
CA PHE A 500 3.87 4.37 13.62
C PHE A 500 4.21 4.53 15.12
N ALA A 501 4.60 3.44 15.75
CA ALA A 501 4.85 3.33 17.19
C ALA A 501 3.63 3.51 18.11
N TYR A 502 2.41 3.70 17.57
CA TYR A 502 1.15 3.65 18.34
C TYR A 502 0.64 2.22 18.42
N ALA A 503 1.32 1.38 19.23
CA ALA A 503 1.06 -0.06 19.31
C ALA A 503 -0.16 -0.41 20.18
N ASP A 504 -1.33 0.10 19.81
CA ASP A 504 -2.62 -0.23 20.43
C ASP A 504 -3.62 -0.80 19.41
N HIS A 505 -4.65 -1.47 19.92
CA HIS A 505 -5.58 -2.30 19.17
C HIS A 505 -6.60 -1.51 18.32
N ASP A 506 -6.68 -0.19 18.44
CA ASP A 506 -7.69 0.65 17.79
C ASP A 506 -7.68 0.52 16.26
N SER A 507 -6.50 0.65 15.64
CA SER A 507 -6.34 0.54 14.18
C SER A 507 -6.72 -0.84 13.65
N PHE A 508 -6.37 -1.88 14.42
CA PHE A 508 -6.71 -3.27 14.12
C PHE A 508 -8.23 -3.49 14.21
N ALA A 509 -8.86 -3.08 15.31
CA ALA A 509 -10.30 -3.25 15.52
C ALA A 509 -11.12 -2.55 14.43
N MET A 510 -10.76 -1.30 14.10
CA MET A 510 -11.45 -0.51 13.07
C MET A 510 -11.30 -1.12 11.67
N LEU A 511 -10.12 -1.66 11.33
CA LEU A 511 -9.91 -2.38 10.07
C LEU A 511 -10.85 -3.59 9.96
N PHE A 512 -10.86 -4.46 10.97
CA PHE A 512 -11.69 -5.67 10.94
C PHE A 512 -13.19 -5.36 10.98
N LEU A 513 -13.60 -4.31 11.69
CA LEU A 513 -14.98 -3.82 11.65
C LEU A 513 -15.36 -3.36 10.24
N ALA A 514 -14.51 -2.55 9.59
CA ALA A 514 -14.75 -2.08 8.22
C ALA A 514 -14.80 -3.24 7.22
N ILE A 515 -13.91 -4.23 7.36
CA ILE A 515 -13.93 -5.45 6.55
C ILE A 515 -15.24 -6.23 6.77
N ALA A 516 -15.66 -6.40 8.02
CA ALA A 516 -16.91 -7.09 8.34
C ALA A 516 -18.12 -6.39 7.71
N LEU A 517 -18.22 -5.06 7.86
CA LEU A 517 -19.27 -4.26 7.23
C LEU A 517 -19.23 -4.32 5.70
N TYR A 518 -18.04 -4.29 5.11
CA TYR A 518 -17.87 -4.43 3.67
C TYR A 518 -18.41 -5.77 3.16
N PHE A 519 -18.02 -6.88 3.79
CA PHE A 519 -18.51 -8.20 3.39
C PHE A 519 -19.98 -8.40 3.72
N TRP A 520 -20.50 -7.77 4.77
CA TRP A 520 -21.92 -7.76 5.09
C TRP A 520 -22.74 -7.08 3.98
N ILE A 521 -22.36 -5.86 3.57
CA ILE A 521 -23.02 -5.14 2.46
C ILE A 521 -22.93 -5.94 1.16
N ARG A 522 -21.74 -6.47 0.84
CA ARG A 522 -21.55 -7.33 -0.34
C ARG A 522 -22.41 -8.60 -0.30
N GLY A 523 -22.69 -9.10 0.91
CA GLY A 523 -23.61 -10.19 1.15
C GLY A 523 -25.05 -9.81 0.84
N LEU A 524 -25.51 -8.67 1.37
CA LEU A 524 -26.85 -8.14 1.16
C LEU A 524 -27.17 -7.90 -0.32
N GLU A 525 -26.22 -7.39 -1.11
CA GLU A 525 -26.36 -7.19 -2.56
C GLU A 525 -26.72 -8.46 -3.33
N GLN A 526 -26.33 -9.64 -2.82
CA GLN A 526 -26.54 -10.93 -3.49
C GLN A 526 -27.80 -11.65 -3.02
N ILE A 527 -28.43 -11.20 -1.95
CA ILE A 527 -29.65 -11.82 -1.43
C ILE A 527 -30.81 -11.34 -2.30
N GLN A 528 -31.50 -12.28 -2.96
CA GLN A 528 -32.78 -11.97 -3.58
C GLN A 528 -33.80 -11.65 -2.49
N TYR A 529 -34.48 -10.50 -2.58
CA TYR A 529 -35.58 -10.12 -1.68
C TYR A 529 -36.83 -10.97 -1.95
N LYS A 530 -36.73 -12.27 -1.71
CA LYS A 530 -37.85 -13.20 -1.70
C LYS A 530 -38.23 -13.47 -0.26
N LYS A 531 -39.53 -13.40 0.04
CA LYS A 531 -40.07 -13.77 1.35
C LYS A 531 -39.66 -15.22 1.63
N VAL A 532 -38.73 -15.43 2.57
CA VAL A 532 -38.20 -16.76 2.93
C VAL A 532 -39.29 -17.65 3.52
N PHE A 533 -40.29 -17.04 4.17
CA PHE A 533 -41.45 -17.71 4.72
C PHE A 533 -42.73 -16.92 4.47
N LYS A 534 -43.87 -17.62 4.43
CA LYS A 534 -45.19 -17.00 4.22
C LYS A 534 -45.74 -16.27 5.46
N SER A 535 -45.37 -16.71 6.67
CA SER A 535 -45.90 -16.21 7.95
C SER A 535 -44.80 -16.08 9.02
N THR A 536 -44.72 -14.94 9.72
CA THR A 536 -43.71 -14.66 10.75
C THR A 536 -44.04 -15.34 12.08
N SER A 537 -43.03 -15.85 12.80
CA SER A 537 -43.16 -16.43 14.16
C SER A 537 -42.08 -15.88 15.09
N ALA A 538 -42.42 -15.68 16.37
CA ALA A 538 -41.51 -15.19 17.42
C ALA A 538 -40.60 -16.28 18.02
N ASN A 539 -40.73 -17.54 17.56
CA ASN A 539 -39.94 -18.65 18.08
C ASN A 539 -38.46 -18.52 17.65
N PRO A 540 -37.47 -18.64 18.55
CA PRO A 540 -36.04 -18.59 18.19
C PRO A 540 -35.62 -19.64 17.15
N LEU A 541 -36.32 -20.78 17.07
CA LEU A 541 -36.10 -21.80 16.03
C LEU A 541 -36.50 -21.30 14.63
N TYR A 542 -37.43 -20.36 14.54
CA TYR A 542 -37.83 -19.73 13.28
C TYR A 542 -36.70 -18.88 12.70
N ILE A 543 -35.91 -18.21 13.55
CA ILE A 543 -34.71 -17.48 13.16
C ILE A 543 -33.66 -18.45 12.60
N ILE A 544 -33.40 -19.56 13.30
CA ILE A 544 -32.45 -20.59 12.85
C ILE A 544 -32.91 -21.23 11.53
N ALA A 545 -34.20 -21.53 11.40
CA ALA A 545 -34.78 -22.04 10.15
C ALA A 545 -34.63 -21.03 9.01
N GLY A 546 -34.84 -19.73 9.28
CA GLY A 546 -34.65 -18.65 8.32
C GLY A 546 -33.21 -18.50 7.85
N ILE A 547 -32.25 -18.59 8.77
CA ILE A 547 -30.81 -18.61 8.43
C ILE A 547 -30.51 -19.81 7.52
N ARG A 548 -30.96 -21.01 7.91
CA ARG A 548 -30.73 -22.24 7.14
C ARG A 548 -31.32 -22.17 5.73
N GLU A 549 -32.55 -21.66 5.60
CA GLU A 549 -33.25 -21.58 4.31
C GLU A 549 -32.65 -20.49 3.41
N THR A 550 -32.23 -19.36 4.00
CA THR A 550 -31.49 -18.30 3.30
C THR A 550 -30.16 -18.82 2.75
N TRP A 551 -29.46 -19.64 3.52
CA TRP A 551 -28.20 -20.27 3.10
C TRP A 551 -28.38 -21.31 1.99
N LYS A 552 -29.46 -22.09 2.02
CA LYS A 552 -29.79 -23.02 0.93
C LYS A 552 -30.17 -22.30 -0.35
N SER A 553 -30.96 -21.23 -0.22
CA SER A 553 -31.51 -20.50 -1.37
C SER A 553 -30.47 -19.63 -2.07
N ASN A 554 -29.39 -19.24 -1.37
CA ASN A 554 -28.32 -18.40 -1.91
C ASN A 554 -26.95 -19.10 -1.81
N PRO A 555 -26.66 -20.11 -2.66
CA PRO A 555 -25.38 -20.83 -2.62
C PRO A 555 -24.16 -19.94 -2.93
N SER A 556 -24.35 -18.85 -3.68
CA SER A 556 -23.34 -17.82 -3.96
C SER A 556 -22.89 -17.04 -2.71
N PHE A 557 -23.79 -16.86 -1.75
CA PHE A 557 -23.51 -16.29 -0.43
C PHE A 557 -22.64 -17.25 0.42
N ASN A 558 -22.99 -18.54 0.38
CA ASN A 558 -22.30 -19.60 1.13
C ASN A 558 -20.83 -19.78 0.68
N GLY A 559 -20.54 -19.71 -0.62
CA GLY A 559 -19.18 -19.85 -1.14
C GLY A 559 -18.21 -18.72 -0.75
N LYS A 560 -18.72 -17.51 -0.45
CA LYS A 560 -17.89 -16.35 -0.06
C LYS A 560 -17.80 -16.15 1.46
N CYS A 561 -18.85 -16.48 2.21
CA CYS A 561 -18.80 -16.49 3.69
C CYS A 561 -17.95 -17.67 4.24
N ASN A 562 -18.00 -18.85 3.61
CA ASN A 562 -17.21 -20.01 4.06
C ASN A 562 -15.70 -19.87 3.84
N ASN A 563 -15.23 -19.03 2.91
CA ASN A 563 -13.79 -18.83 2.72
C ASN A 563 -13.12 -18.12 3.91
N VAL A 564 -13.90 -17.49 4.79
CA VAL A 564 -13.40 -16.89 6.05
C VAL A 564 -13.51 -17.87 7.22
N GLY A 565 -14.49 -18.79 7.23
CA GLY A 565 -14.72 -19.73 8.34
C GLY A 565 -14.10 -21.13 8.18
N ASN A 566 -14.04 -21.71 6.98
CA ASN A 566 -13.73 -23.13 6.79
C ASN A 566 -12.23 -23.50 6.85
N ARG A 567 -11.32 -22.53 6.94
CA ARG A 567 -9.89 -22.84 7.20
C ARG A 567 -9.56 -23.02 8.68
N ILE A 568 -10.44 -22.61 9.59
CA ILE A 568 -10.23 -22.77 11.03
C ILE A 568 -10.74 -24.14 11.53
N LEU A 569 -11.65 -24.79 10.80
CA LEU A 569 -12.28 -26.04 11.22
C LEU A 569 -11.66 -27.32 10.62
N ASN A 570 -10.80 -27.21 9.61
CA ASN A 570 -10.28 -28.38 8.88
C ASN A 570 -8.84 -28.81 9.23
N ASN A 571 -8.15 -28.12 10.15
CA ASN A 571 -6.93 -28.67 10.74
C ASN A 571 -7.28 -29.35 12.05
N GLY A 572 -7.40 -30.68 11.99
CA GLY A 572 -7.67 -31.53 13.13
C GLY A 572 -6.62 -31.38 14.21
N THR A 573 -6.98 -30.69 15.30
CA THR A 573 -6.62 -31.10 16.64
C THR A 573 -7.90 -31.18 17.45
N ARG A 574 -8.20 -32.41 17.84
CA ARG A 574 -9.37 -32.84 18.59
C ARG A 574 -9.27 -32.23 19.99
N LEU A 575 -9.91 -31.07 20.22
CA LEU A 575 -10.15 -30.55 21.57
C LEU A 575 -11.28 -31.38 22.21
N GLU A 576 -10.94 -32.59 22.67
CA GLU A 576 -11.78 -33.30 23.63
C GLU A 576 -11.69 -32.57 24.97
N GLY A 577 -12.64 -31.69 25.23
CA GLY A 577 -12.62 -30.91 26.47
C GLY A 577 -13.84 -30.03 26.74
N PHE A 578 -14.98 -30.25 26.09
CA PHE A 578 -16.23 -29.59 26.49
C PHE A 578 -17.40 -30.57 26.36
N ARG A 579 -17.58 -31.40 27.39
CA ARG A 579 -18.79 -32.21 27.57
C ARG A 579 -19.84 -31.34 28.25
N ILE A 580 -20.80 -30.81 27.48
CA ILE A 580 -22.03 -30.23 28.04
C ILE A 580 -22.80 -31.38 28.69
N ARG A 581 -22.73 -31.50 30.02
CA ARG A 581 -23.62 -32.37 30.79
C ARG A 581 -25.01 -31.74 30.77
N SER A 582 -25.95 -32.39 30.11
CA SER A 582 -27.37 -32.28 30.44
C SER A 582 -27.58 -32.89 31.83
N GLY A 583 -28.02 -32.07 32.79
CA GLY A 583 -28.30 -32.49 34.15
C GLY A 583 -29.49 -31.73 34.70
N ASN A 584 -30.65 -32.40 34.68
CA ASN A 584 -31.80 -32.03 35.51
C ASN A 584 -31.40 -32.12 36.99
N SER A 585 -31.56 -31.02 37.72
CA SER A 585 -32.05 -30.96 39.11
C SER A 585 -31.93 -29.51 39.63
N PHE A 586 -33.07 -28.84 39.73
CA PHE A 586 -33.21 -27.61 40.53
C PHE A 586 -33.09 -27.95 42.02
N PRO A 587 -32.38 -27.15 42.83
CA PRO A 587 -32.70 -27.00 44.23
C PRO A 587 -33.62 -25.78 44.42
N SER A 588 -34.73 -26.05 45.08
CA SER A 588 -35.71 -25.12 45.62
C SER A 588 -35.08 -24.07 46.54
N ILE A 589 -35.31 -22.79 46.26
CA ILE A 589 -35.11 -21.69 47.21
C ILE A 589 -36.48 -21.25 47.72
N PHE A 590 -36.58 -21.28 49.05
CA PHE A 590 -37.69 -20.86 49.90
C PHE A 590 -38.13 -19.40 49.68
N VAL A 591 -39.43 -19.16 49.80
CA VAL A 591 -40.14 -17.88 50.02
C VAL A 591 -41.31 -18.23 50.97
N PRO A 592 -41.88 -17.37 51.87
CA PRO A 592 -41.59 -15.97 52.26
C PRO A 592 -41.54 -15.73 53.80
N SER A 593 -41.29 -14.48 54.23
CA SER A 593 -42.10 -13.88 55.31
C SER A 593 -42.32 -12.38 55.03
N SER A 594 -43.47 -11.89 55.47
CA SER A 594 -44.19 -10.69 55.06
C SER A 594 -43.82 -9.42 55.83
N ASP A 595 -44.36 -8.32 55.30
CA ASP A 595 -44.72 -7.06 55.96
C ASP A 595 -43.64 -5.95 56.02
N GLN A 596 -43.82 -4.91 55.19
CA GLN A 596 -44.24 -3.55 55.60
C GLN A 596 -44.14 -2.54 54.44
N HIS A 597 -45.18 -1.71 54.34
CA HIS A 597 -45.43 -0.61 53.41
C HIS A 597 -44.25 0.37 53.17
N LEU A 598 -44.09 0.84 51.92
CA LEU A 598 -44.26 2.26 51.52
C LEU A 598 -43.98 2.50 50.01
N GLN A 599 -44.49 3.62 49.52
CA GLN A 599 -44.95 3.89 48.15
C GLN A 599 -43.88 4.32 47.14
N GLY A 600 -44.11 3.98 45.85
CA GLY A 600 -44.01 4.94 44.73
C GLY A 600 -42.81 4.84 43.78
N LYS A 601 -42.98 4.18 42.61
CA LYS A 601 -42.76 4.74 41.25
C LYS A 601 -43.00 3.67 40.17
N ARG A 602 -43.61 4.10 39.06
CA ARG A 602 -44.19 3.31 37.97
C ARG A 602 -43.13 2.49 37.19
N GLN A 603 -43.41 1.22 36.94
CA GLN A 603 -42.81 0.42 35.87
C GLN A 603 -43.39 0.84 34.51
N PRO A 604 -42.61 0.92 33.42
CA PRO A 604 -43.14 0.82 32.07
C PRO A 604 -42.94 -0.60 31.54
N THR A 605 -44.05 -1.31 31.40
CA THR A 605 -44.17 -2.56 30.64
C THR A 605 -44.12 -2.21 29.15
N ILE A 606 -43.16 -2.76 28.39
CA ILE A 606 -43.06 -2.57 26.94
C ILE A 606 -44.09 -3.49 26.27
N HIS A 607 -45.19 -2.91 25.77
CA HIS A 607 -46.09 -3.57 24.83
C HIS A 607 -45.57 -3.34 23.39
N LEU A 608 -45.16 -4.41 22.71
CA LEU A 608 -44.94 -4.39 21.25
C LEU A 608 -46.30 -4.33 20.54
N CYS A 609 -46.69 -3.14 20.07
CA CYS A 609 -47.78 -3.00 19.09
C CYS A 609 -47.23 -3.30 17.70
N ILE A 610 -47.74 -4.36 17.07
CA ILE A 610 -47.54 -4.65 15.65
C ILE A 610 -48.69 -3.95 14.91
N SER A 611 -48.39 -2.83 14.25
CA SER A 611 -49.31 -2.18 13.31
C SER A 611 -49.15 -2.83 11.94
N SER A 612 -50.24 -3.44 11.46
CA SER A 612 -50.40 -3.89 10.08
C SER A 612 -50.92 -2.72 9.26
N ASP A 613 -50.08 -2.08 8.45
CA ASP A 613 -50.55 -1.26 7.32
C ASP A 613 -49.56 -1.34 6.16
N ASP A 614 -50.11 -1.62 4.98
CA ASP A 614 -49.43 -1.79 3.71
C ASP A 614 -48.77 -0.46 3.28
N VAL A 615 -47.45 -0.47 3.11
CA VAL A 615 -46.72 0.61 2.43
C VAL A 615 -45.97 0.00 1.25
N TYR A 616 -46.48 0.27 0.04
CA TYR A 616 -45.73 0.13 -1.20
C TYR A 616 -44.45 0.99 -1.09
N LEU A 617 -43.29 0.34 -1.10
CA LEU A 617 -41.99 1.02 -1.12
C LEU A 617 -41.39 0.89 -2.53
N ASP A 618 -41.30 2.05 -3.21
CA ASP A 618 -40.63 2.24 -4.49
C ASP A 618 -39.14 1.86 -4.45
N ASP A 619 -38.65 1.38 -5.60
CA ASP A 619 -37.32 0.86 -5.91
C ASP A 619 -36.18 1.89 -5.76
N ASN A 620 -35.88 2.33 -4.54
CA ASN A 620 -34.73 3.22 -4.31
C ASN A 620 -33.96 2.90 -2.99
N PRO A 621 -32.69 2.45 -3.05
CA PRO A 621 -31.90 2.09 -1.86
C PRO A 621 -31.59 3.29 -0.93
N CYS A 622 -31.88 4.53 -1.34
CA CYS A 622 -31.70 5.73 -0.50
C CYS A 622 -32.73 5.85 0.64
N THR A 623 -33.91 5.23 0.55
CA THR A 623 -34.99 5.47 1.52
C THR A 623 -34.75 4.77 2.87
N ILE A 624 -34.01 3.66 2.87
CA ILE A 624 -33.76 2.85 4.08
C ILE A 624 -32.73 3.51 5.02
N LEU A 625 -31.74 4.23 4.48
CA LEU A 625 -30.76 4.98 5.28
C LEU A 625 -31.37 6.22 5.97
N ARG A 626 -32.51 6.73 5.48
CA ARG A 626 -33.21 7.86 6.11
C ARG A 626 -33.99 7.47 7.36
N LEU A 627 -34.42 6.22 7.48
CA LEU A 627 -35.18 5.75 8.65
C LEU A 627 -34.27 5.40 9.84
N ALA A 628 -33.02 4.97 9.58
CA ALA A 628 -32.06 4.66 10.65
C ALA A 628 -31.47 5.92 11.34
N TRP A 629 -31.62 7.11 10.75
CA TRP A 629 -31.02 8.34 11.30
C TRP A 629 -32.00 9.22 12.10
N ASN A 630 -33.29 8.89 12.11
CA ASN A 630 -34.34 9.72 12.74
C ASN A 630 -34.91 9.15 14.06
N GLU A 631 -34.27 8.15 14.68
CA GLU A 631 -34.61 7.75 16.05
C GLU A 631 -33.96 8.68 17.09
N PRO A 632 -34.74 9.39 17.94
CA PRO A 632 -34.20 10.33 18.93
C PRO A 632 -33.52 9.68 20.16
N THR A 633 -33.36 8.36 20.18
CA THR A 633 -33.05 7.58 21.39
C THR A 633 -31.57 7.24 21.60
N LEU A 634 -30.66 7.78 20.79
CA LEU A 634 -29.20 7.62 20.94
C LEU A 634 -28.46 8.94 21.23
N ARG A 635 -29.04 9.77 22.12
CA ARG A 635 -28.31 10.83 22.83
C ARG A 635 -28.45 10.63 24.34
N SER A 636 -27.52 9.87 24.91
CA SER A 636 -27.08 9.96 26.31
C SER A 636 -25.76 9.24 26.48
#